data_AF-A0A1Q3RYD5-F1
#
_entry.id   AF-A0A1Q3RYD5-F1
#
_cell.length_a   1.000
_cell.length_b   1.000
_cell.length_c   1.000
_cell.angle_alpha   90.00
_cell.angle_beta   90.00
_cell.angle_gamma   90.00
#
_symmetry.space_group_name_H-M   'P 1'
#
loop_
_entity.id
_entity.type
_entity.pdbx_description
1 polymer ?
#
loop_
_entity_poly.entity_id
_entity_poly.type
_entity_poly.pdbx_seq_one_letter_code
_entity_poly.pdbx_strand_id
1 'polypeptide(L)'
;METQELLRNFIVEEEKELNRELVSFSGEQGHNFLSENYSALVKAFPKAAKLLEPQELEPFYFHYIRRGLLPLKGIEKTYALWETAYRKQSIFLDKKKYDTFFSYWTSIKGLFVFGFDHQFELDRNNGYDDYVRYRTVFEKINSYSSIPGMLSKANLFSEFARDQDVVTRISKTVLALEFVQDHYWDRNPEQQYHYLNLEFWGLIFVLVSSDSEVAKETISAFKKVDFLPKFEDQMEILTRFETAASQFKNKK
;
A
#
# COMPACT_ATOMS: atom_id res chain seq x y z
N MET A 1 -20.63 8.36 23.00
CA MET A 1 -19.52 9.22 22.57
C MET A 1 -19.96 10.00 21.34
N GLU A 2 -19.87 11.33 21.40
CA GLU A 2 -20.19 12.18 20.26
C GLU A 2 -19.15 11.99 19.13
N THR A 3 -19.51 12.25 17.87
CA THR A 3 -18.59 12.00 16.73
C THR A 3 -17.28 12.79 16.85
N GLN A 4 -17.34 14.05 17.30
CA GLN A 4 -16.15 14.88 17.48
C GLN A 4 -15.27 14.37 18.64
N GLU A 5 -15.89 13.93 19.73
CA GLU A 5 -15.21 13.32 20.88
C GLU A 5 -14.49 12.03 20.48
N LEU A 6 -15.14 11.17 19.68
CA LEU A 6 -14.52 9.96 19.12
C LEU A 6 -13.25 10.26 18.33
N LEU A 7 -13.28 11.27 17.46
CA LEU A 7 -12.13 11.65 16.62
C LEU A 7 -10.98 12.19 17.47
N ARG A 8 -11.27 13.03 18.47
CA ARG A 8 -10.24 13.56 19.39
C ARG A 8 -9.64 12.49 20.29
N ASN A 9 -10.47 11.59 20.81
CA ASN A 9 -10.01 10.46 21.61
C ASN A 9 -9.12 9.53 20.79
N PHE A 10 -9.44 9.30 19.51
CA PHE A 10 -8.56 8.54 18.62
C PHE A 10 -7.17 9.17 18.51
N ILE A 11 -7.06 10.49 18.32
CA ILE A 11 -5.76 11.18 18.28
C ILE A 11 -4.97 10.92 19.57
N VAL A 12 -5.62 11.14 20.72
CA VAL A 12 -4.96 11.02 22.04
C VAL A 12 -4.49 9.60 22.32
N GLU A 13 -5.33 8.59 22.06
CA GLU A 13 -5.01 7.20 22.35
C GLU A 13 -3.94 6.65 21.38
N GLU A 14 -3.99 7.03 20.11
CA GLU A 14 -2.98 6.63 19.13
C GLU A 14 -1.62 7.31 19.36
N GLU A 15 -1.63 8.56 19.82
CA GLU A 15 -0.41 9.25 20.23
C GLU A 15 0.22 8.59 21.46
N LYS A 16 -0.59 8.21 22.45
CA LYS A 16 -0.09 7.43 23.61
C LYS A 16 0.49 6.09 23.16
N GLU A 17 -0.17 5.41 22.23
CA GLU A 17 0.31 4.12 21.73
C GLU A 17 1.63 4.27 20.96
N LEU A 18 1.73 5.24 20.04
CA LEU A 18 2.98 5.51 19.33
C LEU A 18 4.13 5.81 20.31
N ASN A 19 3.89 6.65 21.33
CA ASN A 19 4.90 6.97 22.32
C ASN A 19 5.30 5.74 23.17
N ARG A 20 4.36 4.83 23.47
CA ARG A 20 4.68 3.55 24.12
C ARG A 20 5.54 2.68 23.23
N GLU A 21 5.15 2.49 21.97
CA GLU A 21 5.92 1.73 20.98
C GLU A 21 7.34 2.29 20.82
N LEU A 22 7.52 3.63 20.89
CA LEU A 22 8.81 4.30 20.75
C LEU A 22 9.71 4.17 21.99
N VAL A 23 9.13 4.11 23.19
CA VAL A 23 9.88 4.10 24.46
C VAL A 23 10.09 2.69 25.00
N SER A 24 9.14 1.77 24.77
CA SER A 24 9.11 0.45 25.36
C SER A 24 8.84 -0.64 24.33
N PHE A 25 9.86 -1.43 24.00
CA PHE A 25 9.74 -2.70 23.28
C PHE A 25 9.13 -3.82 24.16
N SER A 26 8.34 -3.50 25.19
CA SER A 26 7.94 -4.47 26.21
C SER A 26 6.92 -5.51 25.75
N GLY A 27 6.39 -5.43 24.53
CA GLY A 27 5.38 -6.39 24.03
C GLY A 27 4.07 -6.38 24.83
N GLU A 28 3.90 -5.44 25.77
CA GLU A 28 2.64 -5.20 26.44
C GLU A 28 1.68 -4.58 25.42
N GLN A 29 0.65 -5.34 25.04
CA GLN A 29 -0.41 -4.82 24.19
C GLN A 29 -1.10 -3.66 24.92
N GLY A 30 -0.96 -2.45 24.39
CA GLY A 30 -1.74 -1.31 24.81
C GLY A 30 -3.22 -1.52 24.53
N HIS A 31 -4.04 -0.63 25.09
CA HIS A 31 -5.46 -0.58 24.77
C HIS A 31 -5.65 -0.26 23.29
N ASN A 32 -6.23 -1.20 22.53
CA ASN A 32 -6.39 -1.05 21.08
C ASN A 32 -7.68 -0.28 20.74
N PHE A 33 -7.65 1.03 21.00
CA PHE A 33 -8.79 1.93 20.77
C PHE A 33 -9.37 1.81 19.36
N LEU A 34 -8.50 1.70 18.33
CA LEU A 34 -8.93 1.54 16.95
C LEU A 34 -9.80 0.29 16.76
N SER A 35 -9.38 -0.87 17.28
CA SER A 35 -10.10 -2.13 17.07
C SER A 35 -11.48 -2.10 17.71
N GLU A 36 -11.60 -1.51 18.89
CA GLU A 36 -12.86 -1.36 19.60
C GLU A 36 -13.81 -0.36 18.93
N ASN A 37 -13.26 0.65 18.26
CA ASN A 37 -14.03 1.75 17.67
C ASN A 37 -14.03 1.77 16.14
N TYR A 38 -13.52 0.74 15.48
CA TYR A 38 -13.24 0.72 14.03
C TYR A 38 -14.45 1.15 13.19
N SER A 39 -15.60 0.50 13.41
CA SER A 39 -16.84 0.79 12.66
C SER A 39 -17.33 2.23 12.89
N ALA A 40 -17.17 2.75 14.11
CA ALA A 40 -17.56 4.11 14.44
C ALA A 40 -16.58 5.13 13.81
N LEU A 41 -15.28 4.85 13.84
CA LEU A 41 -14.24 5.69 13.24
C LEU A 41 -14.37 5.78 11.72
N VAL A 42 -14.58 4.66 11.04
CA VAL A 42 -14.80 4.65 9.57
C VAL A 42 -16.01 5.51 9.19
N LYS A 43 -17.09 5.48 9.98
CA LYS A 43 -18.28 6.32 9.77
C LYS A 43 -18.05 7.80 10.12
N ALA A 44 -17.17 8.07 11.09
CA ALA A 44 -16.82 9.41 11.53
C ALA A 44 -15.84 10.11 10.59
N PHE A 45 -14.93 9.35 9.94
CA PHE A 45 -13.84 9.86 9.11
C PHE A 45 -14.30 10.90 8.08
N PRO A 46 -15.38 10.71 7.29
CA PRO A 46 -15.80 11.69 6.28
C PRO A 46 -16.18 13.06 6.86
N LYS A 47 -16.44 13.14 8.17
CA LYS A 47 -16.79 14.37 8.90
C LYS A 47 -15.58 15.02 9.57
N ALA A 48 -14.41 14.38 9.59
CA ALA A 48 -13.24 14.83 10.34
C ALA A 48 -12.83 16.26 9.97
N ALA A 49 -12.72 16.56 8.67
CA ALA A 49 -12.34 17.89 8.17
C ALA A 49 -13.33 19.01 8.55
N LYS A 50 -14.56 18.67 8.98
CA LYS A 50 -15.57 19.63 9.46
C LYS A 50 -15.58 19.76 10.99
N LEU A 51 -15.18 18.71 11.70
CA LEU A 51 -15.32 18.60 13.16
C LEU A 51 -14.00 18.84 13.91
N LEU A 52 -12.87 18.75 13.24
CA LEU A 52 -11.54 18.97 13.81
C LEU A 52 -10.96 20.28 13.29
N GLU A 53 -10.25 20.98 14.18
CA GLU A 53 -9.46 22.14 13.79
C GLU A 53 -8.23 21.69 12.97
N PRO A 54 -7.60 22.56 12.15
CA PRO A 54 -6.44 22.20 11.34
C PRO A 54 -5.30 21.55 12.14
N GLN A 55 -5.02 22.04 13.35
CA GLN A 55 -4.00 21.49 14.25
C GLN A 55 -4.34 20.10 14.82
N GLU A 56 -5.60 19.69 14.77
CA GLU A 56 -6.08 18.36 15.19
C GLU A 56 -6.20 17.41 13.99
N LEU A 57 -6.53 17.96 12.81
CA LEU A 57 -6.82 17.18 11.61
C LEU A 57 -5.58 16.48 11.05
N GLU A 58 -4.43 17.13 11.04
CA GLU A 58 -3.20 16.52 10.55
C GLU A 58 -2.73 15.35 11.45
N PRO A 59 -2.66 15.49 12.80
CA PRO A 59 -2.43 14.34 13.69
C PRO A 59 -3.45 13.22 13.52
N PHE A 60 -4.73 13.55 13.32
CA PHE A 60 -5.75 12.56 13.03
C PHE A 60 -5.44 11.77 11.75
N TYR A 61 -5.14 12.46 10.64
CA TYR A 61 -4.74 11.80 9.40
C TYR A 61 -3.48 10.97 9.56
N PHE A 62 -2.47 11.48 10.27
CA PHE A 62 -1.22 10.76 10.52
C PHE A 62 -1.49 9.42 11.20
N HIS A 63 -2.26 9.40 12.29
CA HIS A 63 -2.57 8.16 13.02
C HIS A 63 -3.51 7.24 12.24
N TYR A 64 -4.47 7.80 11.51
CA TYR A 64 -5.38 7.02 10.66
C TYR A 64 -4.62 6.29 9.54
N ILE A 65 -3.68 6.99 8.91
CA ILE A 65 -2.75 6.42 7.92
C ILE A 65 -1.87 5.39 8.58
N ARG A 66 -1.21 5.69 9.71
CA ARG A 66 -0.30 4.77 10.43
C ARG A 66 -0.92 3.38 10.63
N ARG A 67 -2.22 3.33 10.89
CA ARG A 67 -3.04 2.12 11.05
C ARG A 67 -3.46 1.42 9.74
N GLY A 68 -2.90 1.81 8.60
CA GLY A 68 -3.09 1.17 7.30
C GLY A 68 -4.33 1.60 6.54
N LEU A 69 -5.09 2.59 7.01
CA LEU A 69 -6.41 2.92 6.46
C LEU A 69 -6.34 3.89 5.28
N LEU A 70 -7.15 3.60 4.25
CA LEU A 70 -7.18 4.32 2.97
C LEU A 70 -8.60 4.81 2.63
N PRO A 71 -9.03 5.98 3.14
CA PRO A 71 -10.37 6.50 2.93
C PRO A 71 -10.56 7.05 1.51
N LEU A 72 -11.75 6.87 0.93
CA LEU A 72 -12.13 7.40 -0.38
C LEU A 72 -12.91 8.72 -0.32
N LYS A 73 -13.27 9.20 0.88
CA LYS A 73 -14.14 10.37 1.07
C LYS A 73 -13.71 11.14 2.30
N GLY A 74 -13.92 12.45 2.29
CA GLY A 74 -13.65 13.33 3.43
C GLY A 74 -12.22 13.87 3.50
N ILE A 75 -11.45 13.71 2.42
CA ILE A 75 -10.11 14.30 2.27
C ILE A 75 -9.98 15.18 1.03
N GLU A 76 -11.04 15.32 0.22
CA GLU A 76 -11.01 16.01 -1.08
C GLU A 76 -10.47 17.43 -0.95
N LYS A 77 -11.00 18.17 0.02
CA LYS A 77 -10.65 19.59 0.28
C LYS A 77 -9.39 19.76 1.13
N THR A 78 -8.92 18.70 1.74
CA THR A 78 -7.82 18.68 2.71
C THR A 78 -6.72 17.71 2.28
N TYR A 79 -6.66 17.36 0.99
CA TYR A 79 -5.74 16.35 0.46
C TYR A 79 -4.28 16.71 0.73
N ALA A 80 -3.92 17.99 0.64
CA ALA A 80 -2.57 18.44 0.96
C ALA A 80 -2.17 18.11 2.42
N LEU A 81 -3.10 18.21 3.38
CA LEU A 81 -2.86 17.80 4.77
C LEU A 81 -2.76 16.27 4.89
N TRP A 82 -3.58 15.53 4.15
CA TRP A 82 -3.53 14.07 4.09
C TRP A 82 -2.18 13.56 3.54
N GLU A 83 -1.68 14.15 2.45
CA GLU A 83 -0.36 13.84 1.90
C GLU A 83 0.77 14.24 2.86
N THR A 84 0.65 15.40 3.53
CA THR A 84 1.62 15.83 4.55
C THR A 84 1.68 14.85 5.71
N ALA A 85 0.52 14.37 6.17
CA ALA A 85 0.42 13.35 7.20
C ALA A 85 1.07 12.03 6.76
N TYR A 86 0.84 11.58 5.52
CA TYR A 86 1.52 10.41 4.96
C TYR A 86 3.03 10.59 4.93
N ARG A 87 3.52 11.76 4.51
CA ARG A 87 4.97 12.06 4.45
C ARG A 87 5.63 12.03 5.83
N LYS A 88 4.93 12.49 6.87
CA LYS A 88 5.42 12.35 8.25
C LYS A 88 5.43 10.90 8.71
N GLN A 89 4.42 10.12 8.30
CA GLN A 89 4.31 8.71 8.66
C GLN A 89 5.31 7.83 7.92
N SER A 90 5.66 8.15 6.66
CA SER A 90 6.46 7.28 5.80
C SER A 90 7.82 6.97 6.42
N ILE A 91 8.39 7.84 7.26
CA ILE A 91 9.66 7.60 7.98
C ILE A 91 9.64 6.27 8.77
N PHE A 92 8.47 5.86 9.26
CA PHE A 92 8.30 4.61 10.02
C PHE A 92 8.35 3.35 9.14
N LEU A 93 8.43 3.51 7.82
CA LEU A 93 8.73 2.42 6.89
C LEU A 93 10.21 2.05 6.88
N ASP A 94 11.09 2.87 7.48
CA ASP A 94 12.50 2.56 7.65
C ASP A 94 12.70 1.48 8.71
N LYS A 95 12.52 0.22 8.28
CA LYS A 95 12.69 -0.94 9.15
C LYS A 95 14.11 -1.04 9.73
N LYS A 96 15.14 -0.50 9.07
CA LYS A 96 16.52 -0.49 9.60
C LYS A 96 16.67 0.45 10.79
N LYS A 97 15.98 1.59 10.76
CA LYS A 97 16.03 2.59 11.81
C LYS A 97 15.11 2.25 12.98
N TYR A 98 13.93 1.72 12.67
CA TYR A 98 12.85 1.60 13.63
C TYR A 98 12.66 0.18 14.17
N ASP A 99 13.16 -0.87 13.52
CA ASP A 99 13.20 -2.26 14.06
C ASP A 99 11.87 -2.74 14.70
N THR A 100 10.71 -2.22 14.28
CA THR A 100 9.37 -2.68 14.68
C THR A 100 8.29 -2.10 13.76
N PHE A 101 7.09 -2.69 13.83
CA PHE A 101 5.90 -2.32 13.07
C PHE A 101 5.20 -1.09 13.67
N PHE A 102 5.83 0.08 13.54
CA PHE A 102 5.18 1.36 13.86
C PHE A 102 4.10 1.76 12.86
N SER A 103 4.04 1.07 11.71
CA SER A 103 3.07 1.28 10.66
C SER A 103 2.62 -0.04 10.03
N TYR A 104 1.34 -0.08 9.65
CA TYR A 104 0.76 -1.13 8.81
C TYR A 104 0.96 -0.88 7.31
N TRP A 105 1.80 0.09 6.95
CA TRP A 105 2.14 0.38 5.56
C TRP A 105 3.38 -0.38 5.11
N THR A 106 3.39 -0.72 3.83
CA THR A 106 4.53 -1.25 3.09
C THR A 106 5.04 -0.19 2.13
N SER A 107 6.32 -0.26 1.74
CA SER A 107 6.87 0.65 0.72
C SER A 107 6.14 0.52 -0.62
N ILE A 108 5.75 -0.70 -1.02
CA ILE A 108 4.97 -0.92 -2.24
C ILE A 108 3.63 -0.15 -2.24
N LYS A 109 2.91 -0.18 -1.11
CA LYS A 109 1.65 0.56 -0.95
C LYS A 109 1.86 2.06 -0.99
N GLY A 110 2.92 2.54 -0.31
CA GLY A 110 3.31 3.95 -0.29
C GLY A 110 3.62 4.50 -1.67
N LEU A 111 4.59 3.86 -2.32
CA LEU A 111 5.05 4.21 -3.66
C LEU A 111 3.93 4.16 -4.69
N PHE A 112 3.05 3.15 -4.63
CA PHE A 112 1.97 3.03 -5.59
C PHE A 112 0.87 4.07 -5.38
N VAL A 113 0.41 4.28 -4.13
CA VAL A 113 -0.75 5.15 -3.85
C VAL A 113 -0.37 6.63 -3.79
N PHE A 114 0.76 6.95 -3.16
CA PHE A 114 1.22 8.32 -2.95
C PHE A 114 2.31 8.78 -3.93
N GLY A 115 2.91 7.85 -4.67
CA GLY A 115 4.02 8.16 -5.58
C GLY A 115 5.37 8.31 -4.87
N PHE A 116 5.43 8.14 -3.56
CA PHE A 116 6.66 8.22 -2.76
C PHE A 116 6.56 7.38 -1.49
N ASP A 117 7.71 7.09 -0.88
CA ASP A 117 7.83 6.61 0.48
C ASP A 117 8.96 7.37 1.22
N HIS A 118 9.60 6.78 2.23
CA HIS A 118 10.72 7.41 2.93
C HIS A 118 12.05 7.43 2.16
N GLN A 119 12.22 6.55 1.17
CA GLN A 119 13.47 6.40 0.41
C GLN A 119 13.34 6.96 -1.00
N PHE A 120 12.21 6.74 -1.65
CA PHE A 120 12.03 7.02 -3.06
C PHE A 120 10.87 7.97 -3.31
N GLU A 121 11.03 8.82 -4.32
CA GLU A 121 9.97 9.64 -4.91
C GLU A 121 9.91 9.31 -6.40
N LEU A 122 8.85 8.63 -6.82
CA LEU A 122 8.68 8.13 -8.20
C LEU A 122 8.19 9.23 -9.14
N ASP A 123 7.13 9.91 -8.69
CA ASP A 123 6.54 11.10 -9.28
C ASP A 123 5.69 11.76 -8.19
N ARG A 124 5.53 13.07 -8.29
CA ARG A 124 4.52 13.77 -7.49
C ARG A 124 3.13 13.32 -7.91
N ASN A 125 2.27 13.03 -6.94
CA ASN A 125 0.84 12.96 -7.19
C ASN A 125 0.32 14.36 -7.54
N ASN A 126 -0.54 14.44 -8.56
CA ASN A 126 -1.16 15.69 -9.00
C ASN A 126 -2.42 16.04 -8.18
N GLY A 127 -2.43 15.66 -6.90
CA GLY A 127 -3.53 15.91 -5.97
C GLY A 127 -4.45 14.70 -5.77
N TYR A 128 -5.69 15.00 -5.36
CA TYR A 128 -6.66 14.02 -4.90
C TYR A 128 -7.07 13.00 -5.98
N ASP A 129 -7.14 13.40 -7.24
CA ASP A 129 -7.58 12.52 -8.33
C ASP A 129 -6.61 11.36 -8.56
N ASP A 130 -5.31 11.62 -8.50
CA ASP A 130 -4.27 10.58 -8.56
C ASP A 130 -4.38 9.61 -7.39
N TYR A 131 -4.57 10.15 -6.17
CA TYR A 131 -4.83 9.32 -5.00
C TYR A 131 -6.04 8.40 -5.19
N VAL A 132 -7.18 8.94 -5.64
CA VAL A 132 -8.39 8.14 -5.87
C VAL A 132 -8.13 7.06 -6.91
N ARG A 133 -7.47 7.39 -8.02
CA ARG A 133 -7.14 6.45 -9.08
C ARG A 133 -6.30 5.28 -8.55
N TYR A 134 -5.13 5.57 -7.99
CA TYR A 134 -4.18 4.54 -7.57
C TYR A 134 -4.69 3.76 -6.36
N ARG A 135 -5.30 4.42 -5.36
CA ARG A 135 -5.93 3.74 -4.22
C ARG A 135 -7.03 2.79 -4.66
N THR A 136 -7.86 3.16 -5.65
CA THR A 136 -8.94 2.30 -6.15
C THR A 136 -8.40 1.03 -6.78
N VAL A 137 -7.35 1.14 -7.60
CA VAL A 137 -6.65 -0.02 -8.18
C VAL A 137 -6.06 -0.88 -7.07
N PHE A 138 -5.33 -0.26 -6.13
CA PHE A 138 -4.66 -0.95 -5.05
C PHE A 138 -5.62 -1.77 -4.18
N GLU A 139 -6.74 -1.16 -3.76
CA GLU A 139 -7.73 -1.84 -2.93
C GLU A 139 -8.45 -2.95 -3.66
N LYS A 140 -8.63 -2.82 -4.98
CA LYS A 140 -9.19 -3.91 -5.77
C LYS A 140 -8.20 -5.08 -5.86
N ILE A 141 -6.91 -4.80 -6.05
CA ILE A 141 -5.85 -5.81 -6.03
C ILE A 141 -5.75 -6.48 -4.65
N ASN A 142 -5.86 -5.71 -3.58
CA ASN A 142 -5.79 -6.23 -2.22
C ASN A 142 -7.09 -6.91 -1.73
N SER A 143 -8.16 -6.90 -2.53
CA SER A 143 -9.37 -7.67 -2.22
C SER A 143 -9.20 -9.18 -2.43
N TYR A 144 -8.10 -9.60 -3.08
CA TYR A 144 -7.79 -11.00 -3.33
C TYR A 144 -6.99 -11.61 -2.17
N SER A 145 -7.41 -12.79 -1.73
CA SER A 145 -6.75 -13.54 -0.65
C SER A 145 -5.77 -14.61 -1.14
N SER A 146 -5.62 -14.80 -2.46
CA SER A 146 -4.74 -15.83 -3.03
C SER A 146 -4.43 -15.61 -4.52
N ILE A 147 -3.28 -16.12 -4.98
CA ILE A 147 -2.88 -16.14 -6.40
C ILE A 147 -3.91 -16.90 -7.29
N PRO A 148 -4.42 -18.09 -6.92
CA PRO A 148 -5.51 -18.72 -7.68
C PRO A 148 -6.75 -17.83 -7.82
N GLY A 149 -7.10 -17.09 -6.76
CA GLY A 149 -8.18 -16.11 -6.79
C GLY A 149 -7.94 -15.02 -7.84
N MET A 150 -6.72 -14.47 -7.91
CA MET A 150 -6.33 -13.49 -8.92
C MET A 150 -6.42 -14.06 -10.33
N LEU A 151 -5.82 -15.24 -10.57
CA LEU A 151 -5.83 -15.92 -11.88
C LEU A 151 -7.25 -16.12 -12.42
N SER A 152 -8.21 -16.47 -11.55
CA SER A 152 -9.62 -16.65 -11.93
C SER A 152 -10.32 -15.37 -12.39
N LYS A 153 -9.72 -14.19 -12.14
CA LYS A 153 -10.26 -12.86 -12.45
C LYS A 153 -9.34 -12.06 -13.37
N ALA A 154 -8.63 -12.72 -14.28
CA ALA A 154 -7.75 -12.09 -15.27
C ALA A 154 -8.39 -10.91 -16.03
N ASN A 155 -9.72 -10.95 -16.23
CA ASN A 155 -10.47 -9.88 -16.87
C ASN A 155 -10.36 -8.54 -16.14
N LEU A 156 -10.37 -8.56 -14.80
CA LEU A 156 -10.27 -7.35 -13.97
C LEU A 156 -8.88 -6.73 -14.09
N PHE A 157 -7.82 -7.53 -13.99
CA PHE A 157 -6.44 -7.04 -14.15
C PHE A 157 -6.21 -6.47 -15.55
N SER A 158 -6.83 -7.06 -16.56
CA SER A 158 -6.81 -6.54 -17.94
C SER A 158 -7.55 -5.20 -18.10
N GLU A 159 -8.50 -4.86 -17.23
CA GLU A 159 -9.15 -3.54 -17.24
C GLU A 159 -8.17 -2.47 -16.75
N PHE A 160 -7.44 -2.72 -15.66
CA PHE A 160 -6.39 -1.82 -15.16
C PHE A 160 -5.21 -1.71 -16.12
N ALA A 161 -4.89 -2.79 -16.83
CA ALA A 161 -3.77 -2.84 -17.78
C ALA A 161 -3.94 -1.93 -19.01
N ARG A 162 -5.14 -1.39 -19.22
CA ARG A 162 -5.46 -0.44 -20.29
C ARG A 162 -5.16 1.02 -19.89
N ASP A 163 -5.12 1.31 -18.60
CA ASP A 163 -4.78 2.63 -18.08
C ASP A 163 -3.25 2.79 -18.04
N GLN A 164 -2.71 3.61 -18.93
CA GLN A 164 -1.26 3.79 -19.08
C GLN A 164 -0.62 4.49 -17.87
N ASP A 165 -1.37 5.33 -17.15
CA ASP A 165 -0.85 6.00 -15.96
C ASP A 165 -0.71 4.98 -14.82
N VAL A 166 -1.69 4.08 -14.68
CA VAL A 166 -1.61 2.94 -13.73
C VAL A 166 -0.44 2.02 -14.09
N VAL A 167 -0.31 1.60 -15.36
CA VAL A 167 0.79 0.74 -15.81
C VAL A 167 2.15 1.38 -15.52
N THR A 168 2.31 2.66 -15.85
CA THR A 168 3.56 3.41 -15.59
C THR A 168 3.85 3.52 -14.09
N ARG A 169 2.84 3.84 -13.27
CA ARG A 169 2.98 3.92 -11.81
C ARG A 169 3.39 2.57 -11.22
N ILE A 170 2.80 1.46 -11.69
CA ILE A 170 3.20 0.12 -11.26
C ILE A 170 4.66 -0.15 -11.65
N SER A 171 5.03 0.07 -12.90
CA SER A 171 6.40 -0.13 -13.39
C SER A 171 7.42 0.64 -12.56
N LYS A 172 7.20 1.93 -12.32
CA LYS A 172 8.08 2.76 -11.47
C LYS A 172 8.16 2.22 -10.04
N THR A 173 7.04 1.77 -9.49
CA THR A 173 6.98 1.22 -8.12
C THR A 173 7.82 -0.04 -7.98
N VAL A 174 7.61 -1.04 -8.86
CA VAL A 174 8.34 -2.31 -8.74
C VAL A 174 9.82 -2.17 -9.10
N LEU A 175 10.17 -1.25 -10.02
CA LEU A 175 11.56 -0.95 -10.37
C LEU A 175 12.29 -0.24 -9.23
N ALA A 176 11.67 0.74 -8.56
CA ALA A 176 12.28 1.41 -7.41
C ALA A 176 12.55 0.47 -6.24
N LEU A 177 11.72 -0.56 -6.09
CA LEU A 177 11.92 -1.63 -5.11
C LEU A 177 12.86 -2.73 -5.60
N GLU A 178 13.42 -2.63 -6.82
CA GLU A 178 14.24 -3.67 -7.44
C GLU A 178 13.55 -5.05 -7.41
N PHE A 179 12.22 -5.05 -7.52
CA PHE A 179 11.34 -6.21 -7.43
C PHE A 179 11.33 -6.95 -6.08
N VAL A 180 11.91 -6.36 -5.02
CA VAL A 180 11.80 -6.86 -3.65
C VAL A 180 10.36 -6.68 -3.16
N GLN A 181 9.70 -7.80 -2.87
CA GLN A 181 8.24 -7.83 -2.64
C GLN A 181 7.78 -7.31 -1.27
N ASP A 182 8.66 -7.33 -0.26
CA ASP A 182 8.54 -6.56 0.99
C ASP A 182 9.92 -6.59 1.67
N HIS A 183 10.28 -5.50 2.34
CA HIS A 183 11.56 -5.39 3.02
C HIS A 183 11.69 -6.41 4.15
N TYR A 184 12.73 -7.22 4.02
CA TYR A 184 13.38 -8.08 5.01
C TYR A 184 13.15 -7.66 6.47
N TRP A 185 12.60 -8.56 7.27
CA TRP A 185 12.87 -8.60 8.70
C TRP A 185 14.13 -9.46 8.93
N ASP A 186 14.94 -9.07 9.91
CA ASP A 186 16.37 -9.42 10.04
C ASP A 186 16.67 -10.93 10.31
N ARG A 187 17.90 -11.30 9.94
CA ARG A 187 18.73 -12.49 10.27
C ARG A 187 18.74 -13.71 9.37
N ASN A 188 17.76 -13.92 8.48
CA ASN A 188 17.86 -14.99 7.48
C ASN A 188 17.07 -14.68 6.20
N PRO A 189 17.70 -14.08 5.18
CA PRO A 189 17.05 -13.62 3.95
C PRO A 189 16.23 -14.71 3.23
N GLU A 190 16.64 -15.97 3.34
CA GLU A 190 15.99 -17.08 2.64
C GLU A 190 14.70 -17.58 3.32
N GLN A 191 14.56 -17.37 4.64
CA GLN A 191 13.45 -17.93 5.41
C GLN A 191 12.27 -16.98 5.57
N GLN A 192 12.49 -15.67 5.42
CA GLN A 192 11.47 -14.64 5.65
C GLN A 192 11.14 -13.81 4.42
N TYR A 193 11.73 -14.10 3.26
CA TYR A 193 11.33 -13.48 2.02
C TYR A 193 9.92 -13.94 1.63
N HIS A 194 8.94 -13.04 1.80
CA HIS A 194 7.55 -13.28 1.44
C HIS A 194 7.35 -13.16 -0.08
N TYR A 195 7.91 -14.11 -0.84
CA TYR A 195 7.76 -14.19 -2.31
C TYR A 195 6.33 -14.41 -2.79
N LEU A 196 5.37 -14.54 -1.86
CA LEU A 196 3.93 -14.67 -2.10
C LEU A 196 3.18 -13.38 -1.74
N ASN A 197 3.85 -12.22 -1.69
CA ASN A 197 3.20 -10.95 -1.42
C ASN A 197 2.13 -10.69 -2.49
N LEU A 198 0.87 -10.71 -2.07
CA LEU A 198 -0.26 -10.58 -2.98
C LEU A 198 -0.38 -9.17 -3.57
N GLU A 199 0.04 -8.13 -2.84
CA GLU A 199 0.05 -6.76 -3.35
C GLU A 199 0.98 -6.69 -4.57
N PHE A 200 2.21 -7.19 -4.42
CA PHE A 200 3.20 -7.27 -5.50
C PHE A 200 2.68 -8.09 -6.68
N TRP A 201 2.20 -9.31 -6.45
CA TRP A 201 1.74 -10.17 -7.54
C TRP A 201 0.54 -9.62 -8.29
N GLY A 202 -0.36 -8.93 -7.59
CA GLY A 202 -1.46 -8.24 -8.24
C GLY A 202 -0.97 -7.11 -9.15
N LEU A 203 0.02 -6.33 -8.72
CA LEU A 203 0.66 -5.31 -9.56
C LEU A 203 1.34 -5.95 -10.80
N ILE A 204 2.11 -7.02 -10.61
CA ILE A 204 2.74 -7.77 -11.72
C ILE A 204 1.70 -8.31 -12.69
N PHE A 205 0.56 -8.79 -12.21
CA PHE A 205 -0.47 -9.33 -13.09
C PHE A 205 -1.13 -8.24 -13.96
N VAL A 206 -1.23 -7.00 -13.47
CA VAL A 206 -1.61 -5.85 -14.31
C VAL A 206 -0.58 -5.63 -15.42
N LEU A 207 0.71 -5.62 -15.10
CA LEU A 207 1.78 -5.43 -16.10
C LEU A 207 1.76 -6.54 -17.17
N VAL A 208 1.69 -7.80 -16.76
CA VAL A 208 1.61 -8.96 -17.66
C VAL A 208 0.36 -8.90 -18.55
N SER A 209 -0.73 -8.34 -18.04
CA SER A 209 -1.96 -8.18 -18.80
C SER A 209 -1.90 -7.02 -19.81
N SER A 210 -0.94 -6.10 -19.68
CA SER A 210 -0.80 -4.93 -20.55
C SER A 210 -0.09 -5.27 -21.86
N ASP A 211 -0.42 -4.52 -22.92
CA ASP A 211 0.31 -4.57 -24.20
C ASP A 211 1.34 -3.44 -24.34
N SER A 212 1.42 -2.57 -23.32
CA SER A 212 2.33 -1.43 -23.26
C SER A 212 3.80 -1.86 -23.26
N GLU A 213 4.66 -1.10 -23.94
CA GLU A 213 6.08 -1.42 -24.02
C GLU A 213 6.76 -1.31 -22.66
N VAL A 214 6.40 -0.29 -21.85
CA VAL A 214 6.96 -0.14 -20.49
C VAL A 214 6.64 -1.35 -19.61
N ALA A 215 5.47 -1.96 -19.78
CA ALA A 215 5.10 -3.16 -19.04
C ALA A 215 5.95 -4.36 -19.46
N LYS A 216 6.14 -4.57 -20.77
CA LYS A 216 6.99 -5.65 -21.30
C LYS A 216 8.44 -5.49 -20.88
N GLU A 217 8.97 -4.28 -20.92
CA GLU A 217 10.32 -3.95 -20.46
C GLU A 217 10.46 -4.25 -18.96
N THR A 218 9.48 -3.85 -18.15
CA THR A 218 9.48 -4.10 -16.70
C THR A 218 9.44 -5.59 -16.38
N ILE A 219 8.58 -6.37 -17.04
CA ILE A 219 8.54 -7.84 -16.87
C ILE A 219 9.83 -8.48 -17.37
N SER A 220 10.40 -7.99 -18.47
CA SER A 220 11.69 -8.47 -18.97
C SER A 220 12.83 -8.15 -18.02
N ALA A 221 12.78 -7.02 -17.30
CA ALA A 221 13.72 -6.69 -16.24
C ALA A 221 13.54 -7.66 -15.05
N PHE A 222 12.31 -7.91 -14.60
CA PHE A 222 12.02 -8.86 -13.52
C PHE A 222 12.56 -10.27 -13.79
N LYS A 223 12.39 -10.77 -15.02
CA LYS A 223 12.91 -12.08 -15.46
C LYS A 223 14.44 -12.20 -15.42
N LYS A 224 15.17 -11.08 -15.36
CA LYS A 224 16.64 -11.03 -15.31
C LYS A 224 17.18 -10.86 -13.88
N VAL A 225 16.32 -10.73 -12.87
CA VAL A 225 16.73 -10.52 -11.48
C VAL A 225 17.07 -11.86 -10.83
N ASP A 226 18.32 -12.29 -10.98
CA ASP A 226 18.80 -13.60 -10.51
C ASP A 226 19.17 -13.65 -9.02
N PHE A 227 19.15 -12.50 -8.33
CA PHE A 227 19.50 -12.42 -6.90
C PHE A 227 18.31 -12.58 -5.94
N LEU A 228 17.06 -12.63 -6.44
CA LEU A 228 15.90 -12.73 -5.56
C LEU A 228 15.78 -14.14 -4.96
N PRO A 229 15.47 -14.28 -3.65
CA PRO A 229 15.21 -15.58 -3.05
C PRO A 229 14.03 -16.28 -3.73
N LYS A 230 14.08 -17.62 -3.84
CA LYS A 230 12.99 -18.41 -4.46
C LYS A 230 12.68 -17.98 -5.91
N PHE A 231 13.70 -17.59 -6.67
CA PHE A 231 13.55 -17.13 -8.05
C PHE A 231 12.73 -18.10 -8.93
N GLU A 232 13.01 -19.41 -8.84
CA GLU A 232 12.27 -20.43 -9.60
C GLU A 232 10.77 -20.43 -9.29
N ASP A 233 10.40 -20.40 -8.00
CA ASP A 233 8.99 -20.33 -7.56
C ASP A 233 8.32 -19.04 -8.06
N GLN A 234 9.03 -17.91 -8.02
CA GLN A 234 8.54 -16.64 -8.54
C GLN A 234 8.33 -16.70 -10.07
N MET A 235 9.23 -17.34 -10.82
CA MET A 235 9.08 -17.52 -12.27
C MET A 235 7.92 -18.46 -12.62
N GLU A 236 7.64 -19.47 -11.79
CA GLU A 236 6.44 -20.30 -11.93
C GLU A 236 5.16 -19.46 -11.80
N ILE A 237 5.08 -18.62 -10.76
CA ILE A 237 3.93 -17.72 -10.54
C ILE A 237 3.77 -16.76 -11.73
N LEU A 238 4.87 -16.15 -12.19
CA LEU A 238 4.85 -15.27 -13.35
C LEU A 238 4.32 -15.98 -14.60
N THR A 239 4.80 -17.21 -14.87
CA THR A 239 4.36 -18.03 -16.02
C THR A 239 2.86 -18.30 -15.96
N ARG A 240 2.32 -18.55 -14.76
CA ARG A 240 0.88 -18.75 -14.57
C ARG A 240 0.08 -17.49 -14.89
N PHE A 241 0.57 -16.31 -14.50
CA PHE A 241 -0.05 -15.04 -14.88
C PHE A 241 0.03 -14.77 -16.38
N GLU A 242 1.17 -15.03 -17.02
CA GLU A 242 1.35 -14.86 -18.48
C GLU A 242 0.38 -15.76 -19.26
N THR A 243 0.21 -17.01 -18.80
CA THR A 243 -0.75 -17.96 -19.36
C THR A 243 -2.18 -17.46 -19.23
N ALA A 244 -2.57 -17.01 -18.02
CA ALA A 244 -3.92 -16.52 -17.76
C ALA A 244 -4.25 -15.25 -18.57
N ALA A 245 -3.30 -14.30 -18.67
CA ALA A 245 -3.45 -13.09 -19.47
C ALA A 245 -3.62 -13.42 -20.97
N SER A 246 -2.78 -14.32 -21.50
CA SER A 246 -2.84 -14.73 -22.92
C SER A 246 -4.16 -15.42 -23.27
N GLN A 247 -4.64 -16.33 -22.41
CA GLN A 247 -5.93 -17.00 -22.60
C GLN A 247 -7.11 -16.03 -22.61
N PHE A 248 -7.04 -14.95 -21.83
CA PHE A 248 -8.08 -13.94 -21.82
C PHE A 248 -8.04 -13.06 -23.08
N LYS A 249 -6.86 -12.65 -23.54
CA LYS A 249 -6.69 -11.89 -24.78
C LYS A 249 -7.26 -12.64 -26.00
N ASN A 250 -7.06 -13.96 -26.06
CA ASN A 250 -7.55 -14.80 -27.16
C ASN A 250 -9.07 -15.06 -27.15
N LYS A 251 -9.79 -14.69 -26.09
CA LYS A 251 -11.26 -14.87 -25.96
C LYS A 251 -12.07 -13.62 -26.32
N LYS A 252 -11.41 -12.49 -26.57
CA LYS A 252 -12.02 -11.21 -26.99
C LYS A 252 -11.84 -11.01 -28.48
#